data_AF-A0AAA9ZXI9-F1
#
_entry.id   AF-A0AAA9ZXI9-F1
#
_cell.length_a   1.000
_cell.length_b   1.000
_cell.length_c   1.000
_cell.angle_alpha   90.00
_cell.angle_beta   90.00
_cell.angle_gamma   90.00
#
_symmetry.space_group_name_H-M   'P 1'
#
loop_
_entity.id
_entity.type
_entity.pdbx_description
1 polymer ?
#
loop_
_entity_poly.entity_id
_entity_poly.type
_entity_poly.pdbx_seq_one_letter_code
_entity_poly.pdbx_strand_id
1 'polypeptide(L)'
;MPIFTKKFAPKVAPPRTTRLNIGCPPHQEDLDEFRNIRLNLLDKQLCFVDGVWMSAAAAGTAPVAGSSGMAALSASTTAIDDLLRMKRRIKTLEQENNLYQVKLDVLLDLLTENVIELSAVKGQ
;
A
#
# COMPACT_ATOMS: atom_id res chain seq x y z
N MET A 1 5.06 -4.96 -62.61
CA MET A 1 5.09 -3.65 -61.91
C MET A 1 5.19 -3.88 -60.40
N PRO A 2 6.22 -3.39 -59.69
CA PRO A 2 6.33 -3.51 -58.25
C PRO A 2 5.72 -2.27 -57.57
N ILE A 3 4.50 -2.35 -57.06
CA ILE A 3 3.74 -1.19 -56.53
C ILE A 3 3.76 -1.06 -54.99
N PHE A 4 4.27 -2.06 -54.26
CA PHE A 4 4.20 -2.06 -52.79
C PHE A 4 5.54 -2.15 -52.08
N THR A 5 6.62 -1.66 -52.69
CA THR A 5 7.90 -1.57 -51.98
C THR A 5 7.91 -0.28 -51.13
N LYS A 6 8.03 -0.44 -49.80
CA LYS A 6 8.33 0.62 -48.81
C LYS A 6 7.21 1.54 -48.27
N LYS A 7 5.91 1.22 -48.39
CA LYS A 7 4.87 1.98 -47.64
C LYS A 7 4.45 1.37 -46.30
N PHE A 8 4.77 0.10 -46.05
CA PHE A 8 4.40 -0.63 -44.83
C PHE A 8 5.58 -0.99 -43.93
N ALA A 9 6.66 -0.21 -43.99
CA ALA A 9 7.73 -0.34 -43.01
C ALA A 9 7.29 0.40 -41.72
N PRO A 10 7.35 -0.24 -40.53
CA PRO A 10 7.07 0.43 -39.27
C PRO A 10 8.05 1.60 -39.11
N LYS A 11 7.54 2.83 -39.21
CA LYS A 11 8.35 4.01 -38.92
C LYS A 11 8.50 4.09 -37.40
N VAL A 12 9.73 4.03 -36.90
CA VAL A 12 10.02 4.29 -35.49
C VAL A 12 9.54 5.70 -35.16
N ALA A 13 8.63 5.81 -34.19
CA ALA A 13 8.11 7.10 -33.79
C ALA A 13 9.26 7.95 -33.21
N PRO A 14 9.40 9.23 -33.62
CA PRO A 14 10.41 10.11 -33.06
C PRO A 14 10.31 10.16 -31.53
N PRO A 15 11.44 10.23 -30.80
CA PRO A 15 11.42 10.40 -29.35
C PRO A 15 10.63 11.67 -29.00
N ARG A 16 9.66 11.55 -28.09
CA ARG A 16 8.95 12.72 -27.56
C ARG A 16 9.91 13.48 -26.65
N THR A 17 10.61 14.48 -27.19
CA THR A 17 11.56 15.31 -26.45
C THR A 17 10.89 16.29 -25.49
N THR A 18 9.57 16.44 -25.57
CA THR A 18 8.79 17.32 -24.70
C THR A 18 7.43 16.69 -24.44
N ARG A 19 7.08 16.51 -23.16
CA ARG A 19 5.68 16.32 -22.80
C ARG A 19 4.96 17.60 -23.20
N LEU A 20 3.84 17.44 -23.91
CA LEU A 20 2.97 18.57 -24.25
C LEU A 20 2.73 19.36 -22.95
N ASN A 21 3.09 20.65 -22.95
CA ASN A 21 2.52 21.63 -22.02
C ASN A 21 1.04 21.77 -22.34
N ILE A 22 0.27 20.69 -22.15
CA ILE A 22 -1.14 20.79 -21.81
C ILE A 22 -1.10 21.70 -20.60
N GLY A 23 -1.76 22.84 -20.65
CA GLY A 23 -1.79 23.85 -19.58
C GLY A 23 -2.46 23.37 -18.29
N CYS A 24 -2.25 22.11 -17.91
CA CYS A 24 -2.35 21.64 -16.56
C CYS A 24 -1.11 22.17 -15.84
N PRO A 25 -1.23 23.22 -15.00
CA PRO A 25 -0.13 23.57 -14.11
C PRO A 25 0.33 22.30 -13.37
N PRO A 26 1.62 22.18 -13.02
CA PRO A 26 2.02 21.14 -12.08
C PRO A 26 1.14 21.31 -10.85
N HIS A 27 0.21 20.39 -10.67
CA HIS A 27 -0.75 20.43 -9.58
C HIS A 27 0.02 20.07 -8.32
N GLN A 28 0.65 21.08 -7.73
CA GLN A 28 1.31 21.01 -6.44
C GLN A 28 0.23 21.20 -5.37
N GLU A 29 -0.80 20.34 -5.40
CA GLU A 29 -1.60 20.17 -4.21
C GLU A 29 -0.77 19.38 -3.22
N ASP A 30 -0.70 19.90 -1.99
CA ASP A 30 -0.06 19.23 -0.88
C ASP A 30 -0.91 18.01 -0.54
N LEU A 31 -0.60 16.87 -1.16
CA LEU A 31 -1.38 15.63 -1.05
C LEU A 31 -1.49 15.12 0.40
N ASP A 32 -0.68 15.66 1.30
CA ASP A 32 -0.78 15.44 2.74
C ASP A 32 -2.13 15.93 3.31
N GLU A 33 -2.78 16.93 2.72
CA GLU A 33 -4.12 17.39 3.14
C GLU A 33 -5.19 16.30 2.92
N PHE A 34 -5.08 15.53 1.83
CA PHE A 34 -5.99 14.41 1.54
C PHE A 34 -5.69 13.15 2.35
N ARG A 35 -4.61 13.13 3.12
CA ARG A 35 -4.25 11.98 3.95
C ARG A 35 -5.24 11.78 5.10
N ASN A 36 -5.88 12.87 5.55
CA ASN A 36 -6.77 12.88 6.70
C ASN A 36 -8.14 13.46 6.34
N ILE A 37 -8.99 12.66 5.69
CA ILE A 37 -10.35 13.07 5.35
C ILE A 37 -11.24 12.99 6.60
N ARG A 38 -11.89 14.10 6.95
CA ARG A 38 -12.85 14.19 8.06
C ARG A 38 -14.20 14.70 7.57
N LEU A 39 -15.27 14.10 8.06
CA LEU A 39 -16.65 14.48 7.77
C LEU A 39 -17.32 14.93 9.08
N ASN A 40 -17.69 16.21 9.14
CA ASN A 40 -18.41 16.79 10.27
C ASN A 40 -19.92 16.75 9.96
N LEU A 41 -20.66 16.00 10.76
CA LEU A 41 -22.12 16.00 10.82
C LEU A 41 -22.57 16.81 12.05
N LEU A 42 -23.87 17.10 12.17
CA LEU A 42 -24.42 17.92 13.26
C LEU A 42 -24.09 17.38 14.66
N ASP A 43 -24.09 16.06 14.83
CA ASP A 43 -23.91 15.38 16.12
C ASP A 43 -22.66 14.49 16.18
N LYS A 44 -21.94 14.33 15.05
CA LYS A 44 -20.87 13.34 14.90
C LYS A 44 -19.76 13.85 14.00
N GLN A 45 -18.53 13.48 14.31
CA GLN A 45 -17.39 13.63 13.42
C GLN A 45 -16.92 12.25 12.98
N LEU A 46 -16.66 12.07 11.68
CA LEU A 46 -16.14 10.85 11.11
C LEU A 46 -14.76 11.09 10.48
N CYS A 47 -13.84 10.14 10.59
CA CYS A 47 -12.54 10.13 9.93
C CYS A 47 -12.48 8.97 8.93
N PHE A 48 -11.98 9.21 7.73
CA PHE A 48 -11.77 8.16 6.74
C PHE A 48 -10.35 7.59 6.88
N VAL A 49 -10.24 6.30 7.17
CA VAL A 49 -8.96 5.60 7.32
C VAL A 49 -9.05 4.26 6.60
N ASP A 50 -8.10 3.99 5.70
CA ASP A 50 -7.97 2.72 4.97
C ASP A 50 -9.27 2.24 4.29
N GLY A 51 -10.05 3.18 3.73
CA GLY A 51 -11.30 2.86 3.02
C GLY A 51 -12.55 2.81 3.88
N VAL A 52 -12.44 3.09 5.20
CA VAL A 52 -13.54 2.97 6.16
C VAL A 52 -13.77 4.31 6.87
N TRP A 53 -15.04 4.70 7.02
CA TRP A 53 -15.43 5.84 7.86
C TRP A 53 -15.53 5.41 9.32
N MET A 54 -14.84 6.12 10.21
CA MET A 54 -14.75 5.81 11.64
C MET A 54 -15.26 6.99 12.45
N SER A 55 -15.94 6.73 13.58
CA SER A 55 -16.32 7.80 14.49
C SER A 55 -15.07 8.41 15.13
N ALA A 56 -14.85 9.71 14.94
CA ALA A 56 -13.85 10.46 15.65
C ALA A 56 -14.34 10.66 17.10
N ALA A 57 -14.25 9.61 17.91
CA ALA A 57 -14.45 9.76 19.35
C ALA A 57 -13.37 10.74 19.86
N ALA A 58 -13.82 11.81 20.50
CA ALA A 58 -13.05 12.99 20.83
C ALA A 58 -11.71 12.69 21.50
N ALA A 59 -10.63 12.71 20.71
CA ALA A 59 -9.32 13.07 21.22
C ALA A 59 -9.32 14.59 21.46
N GLY A 60 -9.96 15.05 22.55
CA GLY A 60 -9.69 16.38 23.11
C GLY A 60 -10.87 17.31 23.44
N THR A 61 -12.14 16.93 23.27
CA THR A 61 -13.27 17.79 23.70
C THR A 61 -14.14 17.07 24.72
N ALA A 62 -14.24 17.68 25.90
CA ALA A 62 -14.96 17.18 27.07
C ALA A 62 -16.39 16.70 26.74
N PRO A 63 -16.87 15.63 27.39
CA PRO A 63 -18.21 15.10 27.13
C PRO A 63 -19.24 16.08 27.68
N VAL A 64 -20.12 16.59 26.81
CA VAL A 64 -21.37 17.23 27.27
C VAL A 64 -22.27 16.11 27.78
N ALA A 65 -22.54 16.16 29.08
CA ALA A 65 -23.40 15.20 29.79
C ALA A 65 -24.82 15.21 29.18
N GLY A 66 -25.25 14.07 28.64
CA GLY A 66 -26.63 13.94 28.15
C GLY A 66 -26.95 12.76 27.21
N SER A 67 -25.98 11.98 26.72
CA SER A 67 -26.25 10.88 25.79
C SER A 67 -26.10 9.50 26.43
N SER A 68 -27.21 8.95 26.92
CA SER A 68 -27.34 7.59 27.47
C SER A 68 -27.37 6.48 26.39
N GLY A 69 -26.86 6.75 25.18
CA GLY A 69 -26.78 5.78 24.07
C GLY A 69 -25.35 5.37 23.64
N MET A 70 -24.30 5.84 24.32
CA MET A 70 -22.91 5.78 23.82
C MET A 70 -22.17 4.43 23.98
N ALA A 71 -22.68 3.47 24.78
CA ALA A 71 -21.96 2.21 25.02
C ALA A 71 -21.84 1.32 23.77
N ALA A 72 -22.88 1.26 22.93
CA ALA A 72 -22.88 0.43 21.72
C ALA A 72 -22.03 1.02 20.58
N LEU A 73 -21.90 2.36 20.51
CA LEU A 73 -21.10 3.05 19.49
C LEU A 73 -19.60 3.05 19.83
N SER A 74 -19.26 3.07 21.11
CA SER A 74 -17.87 2.90 21.57
C SER A 74 -17.36 1.49 21.26
N ALA A 75 -18.19 0.46 21.44
CA ALA A 75 -17.83 -0.93 21.14
C ALA A 75 -17.60 -1.18 19.64
N SER A 76 -18.40 -0.56 18.77
CA SER A 76 -18.20 -0.66 17.32
C SER A 76 -16.96 0.10 16.86
N THR A 77 -16.67 1.25 17.47
CA THR A 77 -15.46 2.04 17.16
C THR A 77 -14.19 1.29 17.56
N THR A 78 -14.14 0.69 18.77
CA THR A 78 -13.01 -0.15 19.20
C THR A 78 -12.83 -1.38 18.32
N ALA A 79 -13.93 -2.04 17.92
CA ALA A 79 -13.85 -3.21 17.04
C ALA A 79 -13.29 -2.86 15.65
N ILE A 80 -13.60 -1.66 15.13
CA ILE A 80 -13.09 -1.18 13.84
C ILE A 80 -11.60 -0.80 13.95
N ASP A 81 -11.19 -0.12 15.02
CA ASP A 81 -9.78 0.19 15.29
C ASP A 81 -8.94 -1.09 15.42
N ASP A 82 -9.46 -2.09 16.12
CA ASP A 82 -8.84 -3.41 16.25
C ASP A 82 -8.74 -4.13 14.90
N LEU A 83 -9.76 -4.03 14.06
CA LEU A 83 -9.75 -4.57 12.69
C LEU A 83 -8.65 -3.93 11.84
N LEU A 84 -8.49 -2.61 11.87
CA LEU A 84 -7.42 -1.91 11.14
C LEU A 84 -6.03 -2.26 11.68
N ARG A 85 -5.89 -2.35 13.01
CA ARG A 85 -4.65 -2.82 13.64
C ARG A 85 -4.30 -4.24 13.20
N MET A 86 -5.29 -5.12 13.16
CA MET A 86 -5.15 -6.50 12.70
C MET A 86 -4.76 -6.57 11.23
N LYS A 87 -5.42 -5.80 10.34
CA LYS A 87 -5.06 -5.71 8.91
C LYS A 87 -3.61 -5.28 8.70
N ARG A 88 -3.15 -4.25 9.44
CA ARG A 88 -1.75 -3.83 9.39
C ARG A 88 -0.81 -4.95 9.83
N ARG A 89 -1.15 -5.66 10.92
CA ARG A 89 -0.33 -6.78 11.41
C ARG A 89 -0.27 -7.94 10.42
N ILE A 90 -1.38 -8.28 9.77
CA ILE A 90 -1.43 -9.32 8.72
C ILE A 90 -0.48 -8.97 7.59
N LYS A 91 -0.53 -7.74 7.07
CA LYS A 91 0.36 -7.31 6.00
C LYS A 91 1.84 -7.41 6.39
N THR A 92 2.19 -7.03 7.62
CA THR A 92 3.56 -7.19 8.13
C THR A 92 3.94 -8.67 8.22
N LEU A 93 3.06 -9.52 8.74
CA LEU A 93 3.30 -10.97 8.85
C LEU A 93 3.49 -11.62 7.48
N GLU A 94 2.70 -11.23 6.48
CA GLU A 94 2.85 -11.73 5.10
C GLU A 94 4.21 -11.34 4.51
N GLN A 95 4.66 -10.10 4.73
CA GLN A 95 5.98 -9.65 4.29
C GLN A 95 7.12 -10.38 5.01
N GLU A 96 7.00 -10.58 6.33
CA GLU A 96 7.95 -11.35 7.13
C GLU A 96 8.02 -12.79 6.64
N ASN A 97 6.87 -13.42 6.36
CA ASN A 97 6.79 -14.80 5.85
C ASN A 97 7.48 -14.95 4.49
N ASN A 98 7.20 -14.05 3.55
CA ASN A 98 7.85 -14.03 2.24
C ASN A 98 9.38 -13.91 2.37
N LEU A 99 9.86 -13.05 3.29
CA LEU A 99 11.30 -12.91 3.54
C LEU A 99 11.91 -14.16 4.16
N TYR A 100 11.21 -14.81 5.11
CA TYR A 100 11.67 -16.07 5.68
C TYR A 100 11.79 -17.16 4.63
N GLN A 101 10.87 -17.22 3.68
CA GLN A 101 10.94 -18.18 2.58
C GLN A 101 12.18 -17.96 1.71
N VAL A 102 12.44 -16.73 1.29
CA VAL A 102 13.67 -16.38 0.55
C VAL A 102 14.93 -16.70 1.34
N LYS A 103 14.95 -16.43 2.65
CA LYS A 103 16.10 -16.77 3.50
C LYS A 103 16.36 -18.28 3.54
N LEU A 104 15.30 -19.09 3.66
CA LEU A 104 15.41 -20.55 3.64
C LEU A 104 15.97 -21.04 2.31
N ASP A 105 15.48 -20.53 1.19
CA ASP A 105 15.95 -20.92 -0.14
C ASP A 105 17.46 -20.62 -0.30
N VAL A 106 17.90 -19.41 0.07
CA VAL A 106 19.32 -19.03 0.00
C VAL A 106 20.19 -19.89 0.93
N LEU A 107 19.73 -20.18 2.15
CA LEU A 107 20.46 -21.02 3.10
C LEU A 107 20.58 -22.47 2.58
N LEU A 108 19.53 -22.99 1.94
CA LEU A 108 19.56 -24.31 1.32
C LEU A 108 20.55 -24.35 0.16
N ASP A 109 20.53 -23.35 -0.73
CA ASP A 109 21.48 -23.26 -1.86
C ASP A 109 22.93 -23.24 -1.35
N LEU A 110 23.23 -22.41 -0.36
CA LEU A 110 24.56 -22.32 0.25
C LEU A 110 24.97 -23.63 0.93
N LEU A 111 24.05 -24.31 1.62
CA LEU A 111 24.35 -25.60 2.24
C LEU A 111 24.63 -26.67 1.18
N THR A 112 23.85 -26.68 0.09
CA THR A 112 24.05 -27.60 -1.03
C THR A 112 25.40 -27.37 -1.70
N GLU A 113 25.79 -26.11 -1.94
CA GLU A 113 27.09 -25.74 -2.49
C GLU A 113 28.23 -26.27 -1.59
N ASN A 114 28.18 -25.97 -0.28
CA ASN A 114 29.18 -26.44 0.68
C ASN A 114 29.28 -27.97 0.72
N VAL A 115 28.15 -28.68 0.66
CA VAL A 115 28.14 -30.16 0.65
C VAL A 115 28.79 -30.70 -0.62
N ILE A 116 28.51 -30.10 -1.78
CA ILE A 116 29.13 -30.48 -3.05
C ILE A 116 30.64 -30.25 -3.00
N GLU A 117 31.09 -29.08 -2.56
CA GLU A 117 32.52 -28.77 -2.42
C GLU A 117 33.23 -29.76 -1.50
N LEU A 118 32.65 -30.05 -0.34
CA LEU A 118 33.23 -30.96 0.64
C LEU A 118 33.29 -32.40 0.11
N SER A 119 32.27 -32.83 -0.65
CA SER A 119 32.27 -34.12 -1.33
C SER A 119 33.35 -34.22 -2.42
N ALA A 120 33.62 -33.13 -3.15
CA ALA A 120 34.66 -33.06 -4.16
C ALA A 120 36.06 -33.11 -3.53
N VAL A 121 36.30 -32.40 -2.43
CA VAL A 121 37.56 -32.47 -1.69
C VAL A 121 37.79 -33.86 -1.11
N LYS A 122 36.77 -34.50 -0.56
CA LYS A 122 36.88 -35.85 0.01
C LYS A 122 37.14 -36.95 -1.05
N GLY A 123 36.83 -36.66 -2.32
CA GLY A 123 37.06 -37.56 -3.45
C GLY A 123 38.46 -37.46 -4.08
N GLN A 124 39.28 -36.49 -3.68
CA GLN A 124 40.71 -36.38 -4.03
C GLN A 124 41.58 -37.10 -2.99
#